data_AF-A0A7K2XCJ4-F1
#
_entry.id   AF-A0A7K2XCJ4-F1
#
_cell.length_a   1.000
_cell.length_b   1.000
_cell.length_c   1.000
_cell.angle_alpha   90.00
_cell.angle_beta   90.00
_cell.angle_gamma   90.00
#
_symmetry.space_group_name_H-M   'P 1'
#
loop_
_entity.id
_entity.type
_entity.pdbx_description
1 polymer ?
#
loop_
_entity_poly.entity_id
_entity_poly.type
_entity_poly.pdbx_seq_one_letter_code
_entity_poly.pdbx_strand_id
1 'polypeptide(L)'
;MTSLEVSTQNEDAGPGGYAAARLLLLHEKERSGPPRRTALARLTDDWLAGLFAAAAPPRGTALVAVGGYGRSELSPRSDLDLLLLHDGTADKAAIAALADRIWYPVWDLGLALDHSVRTPAEARTTAAEDLKVHLGLLDARPLAGDAGLVAALRTTVLADWRNQAPKRLPELDELCRERAERMGELQFLLEPDLKEARGGLRDAQALRAVAASWLADAPREGLDRAR
;
A
#
# COMPACT_ATOMS: atom_id res chain seq x y z
N MET A 1 20.65 -36.66 24.93
CA MET A 1 19.30 -37.28 24.89
C MET A 1 18.38 -36.35 25.65
N THR A 2 17.50 -35.55 25.05
CA THR A 2 16.96 -35.56 23.69
C THR A 2 16.52 -34.12 23.41
N SER A 3 17.09 -33.50 22.38
CA SER A 3 16.63 -32.22 21.85
C SER A 3 15.24 -32.42 21.27
N LEU A 4 14.26 -31.65 21.74
CA LEU A 4 12.98 -31.49 21.06
C LEU A 4 13.17 -30.38 20.03
N GLU A 5 13.50 -30.81 18.80
CA GLU A 5 13.38 -29.98 17.61
C GLU A 5 11.90 -29.60 17.46
N VAL A 6 11.58 -28.33 17.69
CA VAL A 6 10.30 -27.75 17.28
C VAL A 6 10.39 -27.58 15.77
N SER A 7 10.01 -28.65 15.07
CA SER A 7 9.69 -28.65 13.65
C SER A 7 8.63 -27.57 13.42
N THR A 8 9.05 -26.44 12.85
CA THR A 8 8.14 -25.38 12.39
C THR A 8 7.51 -25.89 11.10
N GLN A 9 6.60 -26.84 11.25
CA GLN A 9 5.74 -27.24 10.17
C GLN A 9 4.79 -26.08 9.87
N ASN A 10 4.57 -25.94 8.58
CA ASN A 10 3.71 -25.02 7.85
C ASN A 10 2.24 -25.09 8.33
N GLU A 11 1.98 -24.68 9.57
CA GLU A 11 0.65 -24.69 10.17
C GLU A 11 -0.11 -23.40 9.81
N ASP A 12 -1.11 -23.58 8.94
CA ASP A 12 -2.13 -22.62 8.53
C ASP A 12 -1.67 -21.36 7.77
N ALA A 13 -1.18 -21.58 6.54
CA ALA A 13 -1.23 -20.56 5.48
C ALA A 13 -2.66 -20.27 4.97
N GLY A 14 -3.69 -20.82 5.62
CA GLY A 14 -5.09 -20.56 5.32
C GLY A 14 -5.59 -19.25 5.95
N PRO A 15 -6.77 -18.76 5.53
CA PRO A 15 -7.35 -17.51 6.05
C PRO A 15 -7.47 -17.47 7.59
N GLY A 16 -7.70 -18.62 8.22
CA GLY A 16 -7.81 -18.76 9.68
C GLY A 16 -6.50 -18.47 10.44
N GLY A 17 -5.35 -18.92 9.91
CA GLY A 17 -4.04 -18.69 10.53
C GLY A 17 -3.62 -17.23 10.48
N TYR A 18 -3.82 -16.58 9.32
CA TYR A 18 -3.54 -15.15 9.16
C TYR A 18 -4.37 -14.29 10.11
N ALA A 19 -5.69 -14.53 10.22
CA ALA A 19 -6.54 -13.74 11.11
C ALA A 19 -6.11 -13.85 12.58
N ALA A 20 -5.79 -15.07 13.05
CA ALA A 20 -5.31 -15.30 14.40
C ALA A 20 -3.96 -14.60 14.65
N ALA A 21 -2.99 -14.78 13.75
CA ALA A 21 -1.67 -14.12 13.85
C ALA A 21 -1.79 -12.59 13.84
N ARG A 22 -2.68 -12.04 13.00
CA ARG A 22 -2.95 -10.60 12.95
C ARG A 22 -3.54 -10.10 14.26
N LEU A 23 -4.52 -10.81 14.83
CA LEU A 23 -5.10 -10.45 16.13
C LEU A 23 -4.06 -10.47 17.25
N LEU A 24 -3.16 -11.46 17.27
CA LEU A 24 -2.07 -11.51 18.26
C LEU A 24 -1.16 -10.28 18.19
N LEU A 25 -0.71 -9.91 16.98
CA LEU A 25 0.11 -8.71 16.77
C LEU A 25 -0.59 -7.41 17.21
N LEU A 26 -1.92 -7.34 17.12
CA LEU A 26 -2.68 -6.16 17.55
C LEU A 26 -2.79 -6.04 19.07
N HIS A 27 -2.81 -7.16 19.79
CA HIS A 27 -2.92 -7.20 21.24
C HIS A 27 -1.55 -7.14 21.95
N GLU A 28 -0.45 -7.36 21.23
CA GLU A 28 0.91 -7.29 21.75
C GLU A 28 1.28 -5.85 22.17
N LYS A 29 1.20 -5.56 23.47
CA LYS A 29 1.42 -4.21 24.03
C LYS A 29 2.87 -3.73 23.89
N GLU A 30 3.84 -4.63 23.97
CA GLU A 30 5.28 -4.31 23.93
C GLU A 30 5.75 -3.83 22.54
N ARG A 31 4.98 -4.15 21.50
CA ARG A 31 5.25 -3.76 20.12
C ARG A 31 4.20 -2.73 19.68
N SER A 32 4.45 -1.44 19.91
CA SER A 32 3.57 -0.35 19.45
C SER A 32 4.26 0.52 18.39
N GLY A 33 3.50 1.33 17.63
CA GLY A 33 4.08 2.24 16.64
C GLY A 33 4.79 1.54 15.45
N PRO A 34 5.95 2.03 14.99
CA PRO A 34 6.63 1.52 13.79
C PRO A 34 6.93 0.01 13.79
N PRO A 35 7.41 -0.59 14.90
CA PRO A 35 7.61 -2.04 14.98
C PRO A 35 6.35 -2.87 14.73
N ARG A 36 5.17 -2.38 15.16
CA ARG A 36 3.89 -3.06 14.93
C ARG A 36 3.46 -2.94 13.47
N ARG A 37 3.54 -1.74 12.90
CA ARG A 37 3.18 -1.50 11.49
C ARG A 37 4.01 -2.38 10.55
N THR A 38 5.31 -2.47 10.83
CA THR A 38 6.24 -3.35 10.09
C THR A 38 5.86 -4.81 10.22
N ALA A 39 5.50 -5.27 11.43
CA ALA A 39 5.09 -6.66 11.64
C ALA A 39 3.77 -7.00 10.94
N LEU A 40 2.78 -6.10 11.03
CA LEU A 40 1.51 -6.25 10.33
C LEU A 40 1.71 -6.27 8.81
N ALA A 41 2.53 -5.37 8.27
CA ALA A 41 2.85 -5.34 6.86
C ALA A 41 3.49 -6.66 6.41
N ARG A 42 4.52 -7.16 7.11
CA ARG A 42 5.17 -8.43 6.77
C ARG A 42 4.22 -9.62 6.83
N LEU A 43 3.45 -9.75 7.91
CA LEU A 43 2.45 -10.82 8.04
C LEU A 43 1.44 -10.78 6.88
N THR A 44 1.00 -9.58 6.49
CA THR A 44 0.04 -9.40 5.39
C THR A 44 0.69 -9.67 4.03
N ASP A 45 1.94 -9.25 3.84
CA ASP A 45 2.73 -9.51 2.63
C ASP A 45 2.89 -11.01 2.40
N ASP A 46 3.31 -11.75 3.43
CA ASP A 46 3.54 -13.20 3.37
C ASP A 46 2.24 -13.95 3.04
N TRP A 47 1.13 -13.56 3.67
CA TRP A 47 -0.17 -14.15 3.41
C TRP A 47 -0.68 -13.86 2.00
N LEU A 48 -0.62 -12.60 1.55
CA LEU A 48 -1.04 -12.22 0.19
C LEU A 48 -0.15 -12.85 -0.89
N ALA A 49 1.16 -12.96 -0.65
CA ALA A 49 2.08 -13.66 -1.54
C ALA A 49 1.74 -15.16 -1.63
N GLY A 50 1.38 -15.77 -0.49
CA GLY A 50 0.87 -17.15 -0.43
C GLY A 50 -0.40 -17.34 -1.25
N LEU A 51 -1.39 -16.45 -1.11
CA LEU A 51 -2.62 -16.47 -1.92
C LEU A 51 -2.33 -16.32 -3.42
N PHE A 52 -1.48 -15.36 -3.77
CA PHE A 52 -1.08 -15.12 -5.16
C PHE A 52 -0.42 -16.36 -5.77
N ALA A 53 0.49 -17.02 -5.04
CA ALA A 53 1.16 -18.23 -5.51
C ALA A 53 0.19 -19.43 -5.64
N ALA A 54 -0.67 -19.64 -4.63
CA ALA A 54 -1.67 -20.70 -4.63
C ALA A 54 -2.70 -20.54 -5.76
N ALA A 55 -2.95 -19.30 -6.19
CA ALA A 55 -3.83 -18.98 -7.30
C ALA A 55 -3.24 -19.33 -8.68
N ALA A 56 -2.03 -19.91 -8.77
CA ALA A 56 -1.34 -20.30 -10.01
C ALA A 56 -1.35 -19.16 -11.06
N PRO A 57 -0.64 -18.05 -10.78
CA PRO A 57 -0.75 -16.83 -11.55
C PRO A 57 -0.17 -17.03 -12.96
N PRO A 58 -0.80 -16.49 -14.02
CA PRO A 58 -0.18 -16.45 -15.34
C PRO A 58 1.14 -15.67 -15.31
N ARG A 59 2.03 -15.97 -16.27
CA ARG A 59 3.24 -15.14 -16.48
C ARG A 59 2.84 -13.71 -16.80
N GLY A 60 3.73 -12.76 -16.48
CA GLY A 60 3.48 -11.35 -16.74
C GLY A 60 2.42 -10.75 -15.81
N THR A 61 2.24 -11.31 -14.60
CA THR A 61 1.36 -10.76 -13.57
C THR A 61 2.13 -10.47 -12.29
N ALA A 62 1.70 -9.46 -11.53
CA ALA A 62 2.29 -9.09 -10.25
C ALA A 62 1.23 -8.53 -9.29
N LEU A 63 1.37 -8.85 -8.00
CA LEU A 63 0.59 -8.25 -6.92
C LEU A 63 1.41 -7.13 -6.28
N VAL A 64 0.79 -5.95 -6.16
CA VAL A 64 1.45 -4.71 -5.73
C VAL A 64 0.65 -4.06 -4.62
N ALA A 65 1.31 -3.69 -3.52
CA ALA A 65 0.74 -2.81 -2.51
C ALA A 65 0.95 -1.36 -2.92
N VAL A 66 -0.05 -0.50 -2.75
CA VAL A 66 0.04 0.93 -3.06
C VAL A 66 -0.28 1.78 -1.82
N GLY A 67 -0.04 3.09 -1.90
CA GLY A 67 -0.39 4.01 -0.82
C GLY A 67 0.20 3.65 0.54
N GLY A 68 -0.64 3.66 1.59
CA GLY A 68 -0.20 3.40 2.97
C GLY A 68 0.35 1.99 3.16
N TYR A 69 -0.25 1.01 2.50
CA TYR A 69 0.25 -0.36 2.54
C TYR A 69 1.54 -0.53 1.74
N GLY A 70 1.66 0.17 0.60
CA GLY A 70 2.89 0.28 -0.18
C GLY A 70 4.09 0.78 0.64
N ARG A 71 3.85 1.70 1.57
CA ARG A 71 4.87 2.21 2.52
C ARG A 71 5.08 1.33 3.77
N SER A 72 4.42 0.18 3.87
CA SER A 72 4.44 -0.70 5.05
C SER A 72 3.97 0.01 6.35
N GLU A 73 3.02 0.93 6.22
CA GLU A 73 2.47 1.72 7.33
C GLU A 73 1.11 1.19 7.82
N LEU A 74 0.84 -0.12 7.70
CA LEU A 74 -0.44 -0.71 8.11
C LEU A 74 -0.73 -0.47 9.60
N SER A 75 -1.93 0.05 9.86
CA SER A 75 -2.49 0.25 11.18
C SER A 75 -3.65 -0.74 11.43
N PRO A 76 -4.17 -0.89 12.67
CA PRO A 76 -5.12 -1.95 13.01
C PRO A 76 -6.37 -2.03 12.11
N ARG A 77 -6.84 -0.89 11.63
CA ARG A 77 -8.02 -0.75 10.75
C ARG A 77 -7.66 -0.14 9.38
N SER A 78 -6.41 -0.27 8.95
CA SER A 78 -6.04 0.17 7.60
C SER A 78 -6.69 -0.72 6.55
N ASP A 79 -7.17 -0.09 5.49
CA ASP A 79 -7.55 -0.75 4.25
C ASP A 79 -6.29 -1.37 3.60
N LEU A 80 -6.48 -2.46 2.88
CA LEU A 80 -5.45 -3.03 2.00
C LEU A 80 -5.61 -2.42 0.62
N ASP A 81 -4.71 -1.50 0.26
CA ASP A 81 -4.69 -0.90 -1.08
C ASP A 81 -3.83 -1.76 -2.02
N LEU A 82 -4.47 -2.48 -2.95
CA LEU A 82 -3.84 -3.48 -3.81
C LEU A 82 -4.03 -3.20 -5.31
N LEU A 83 -2.99 -3.50 -6.08
CA LEU A 83 -3.02 -3.48 -7.54
C LEU A 83 -2.57 -4.85 -8.05
N LEU A 84 -3.45 -5.53 -8.78
CA LEU A 84 -3.07 -6.66 -9.61
C LEU A 84 -2.66 -6.14 -10.99
N LEU A 85 -1.36 -6.18 -11.25
CA LEU A 85 -0.75 -5.72 -12.49
C LEU A 85 -0.60 -6.89 -13.47
N HIS A 86 -0.90 -6.67 -14.74
CA HIS A 86 -0.61 -7.65 -15.80
C HIS A 86 -0.09 -7.00 -17.08
N ASP A 87 0.72 -7.71 -17.85
CA ASP A 87 1.31 -7.20 -19.10
C ASP A 87 0.36 -7.25 -20.32
N GLY A 88 -0.81 -7.89 -20.15
CA GLY A 88 -1.82 -8.04 -21.20
C GLY A 88 -1.62 -9.26 -22.10
N THR A 89 -0.64 -10.12 -21.82
CA THR A 89 -0.39 -11.34 -22.60
C THR A 89 -1.31 -12.49 -22.24
N ALA A 90 -1.73 -12.57 -20.97
CA ALA A 90 -2.67 -13.57 -20.50
C ALA A 90 -4.12 -13.21 -20.87
N ASP A 91 -4.95 -14.24 -21.05
CA ASP A 91 -6.37 -14.06 -21.34
C ASP A 91 -7.10 -13.35 -20.18
N LYS A 92 -8.10 -12.53 -20.53
CA LYS A 92 -8.90 -11.76 -19.57
C LYS A 92 -9.59 -12.65 -18.55
N ALA A 93 -10.07 -13.83 -18.96
CA ALA A 93 -10.69 -14.77 -18.03
C ALA A 93 -9.68 -15.33 -17.02
N ALA A 94 -8.43 -15.56 -17.42
CA ALA A 94 -7.37 -16.01 -16.52
C ALA A 94 -6.99 -14.92 -15.50
N ILE A 95 -6.94 -13.65 -15.93
CA ILE A 95 -6.70 -12.51 -15.04
C ILE A 95 -7.85 -12.33 -14.05
N ALA A 96 -9.11 -12.39 -14.52
CA ALA A 96 -10.27 -12.30 -13.64
C ALA A 96 -10.30 -13.43 -12.60
N ALA A 97 -10.00 -14.67 -13.02
CA ALA A 97 -9.94 -15.80 -12.11
C ALA A 97 -8.79 -15.69 -11.10
N LEU A 98 -7.64 -15.09 -11.48
CA LEU A 98 -6.56 -14.78 -10.54
C LEU A 98 -7.00 -13.72 -9.52
N ALA A 99 -7.62 -12.64 -9.99
CA ALA A 99 -8.17 -11.58 -9.13
C ALA A 99 -9.13 -12.16 -8.09
N ASP A 100 -10.14 -12.93 -8.52
CA ASP A 100 -11.12 -13.55 -7.63
C ASP A 100 -10.45 -14.42 -6.54
N ARG A 101 -9.45 -15.22 -6.92
CA ARG A 101 -8.70 -16.07 -5.98
C ARG A 101 -7.88 -15.30 -4.95
N ILE A 102 -7.61 -14.01 -5.17
CA ILE A 102 -6.90 -13.14 -4.22
C ILE A 102 -7.90 -12.31 -3.40
N TRP A 103 -8.90 -11.72 -4.06
CA TRP A 103 -9.82 -10.77 -3.41
C TRP A 103 -10.84 -11.44 -2.50
N TYR A 104 -11.42 -12.59 -2.91
CA TYR A 104 -12.42 -13.27 -2.09
C TYR A 104 -11.88 -13.67 -0.71
N PRO A 105 -10.69 -14.29 -0.58
CA PRO A 105 -10.11 -14.55 0.74
C PRO A 105 -9.92 -13.30 1.62
N VAL A 106 -9.65 -12.13 1.03
CA VAL A 106 -9.53 -10.86 1.75
C VAL A 106 -10.88 -10.39 2.28
N TRP A 107 -11.91 -10.45 1.43
CA TRP A 107 -13.27 -10.09 1.81
C TRP A 107 -13.89 -11.06 2.83
N ASP A 108 -13.65 -12.36 2.68
CA ASP A 108 -14.17 -13.39 3.59
C ASP A 108 -13.65 -13.22 5.02
N LEU A 109 -12.48 -12.60 5.18
CA LEU A 109 -11.91 -12.24 6.50
C LEU A 109 -12.44 -10.91 7.05
N GLY A 110 -13.30 -10.21 6.30
CA GLY A 110 -13.85 -8.91 6.69
C GLY A 110 -12.83 -7.77 6.69
N LEU A 111 -11.71 -7.92 5.97
CA LEU A 111 -10.74 -6.84 5.80
C LEU A 111 -11.26 -5.84 4.76
N ALA A 112 -11.06 -4.55 5.03
CA ALA A 112 -11.31 -3.51 4.04
C ALA A 112 -10.25 -3.60 2.93
N LEU A 113 -10.71 -3.60 1.68
CA LEU A 113 -9.90 -3.78 0.48
C LEU A 113 -10.25 -2.70 -0.54
N ASP A 114 -9.28 -1.87 -0.90
CA ASP A 114 -9.31 -1.07 -2.13
C ASP A 114 -8.42 -1.77 -3.16
N HIS A 115 -8.96 -2.13 -4.31
CA HIS A 115 -8.24 -2.93 -5.28
C HIS A 115 -8.49 -2.48 -6.71
N SER A 116 -7.52 -2.79 -7.57
CA SER A 116 -7.68 -2.62 -9.01
C SER A 116 -6.91 -3.68 -9.79
N VAL A 117 -7.38 -3.97 -10.99
CA VAL A 117 -6.71 -4.85 -11.95
C VAL A 117 -6.41 -4.01 -13.18
N ARG A 118 -5.12 -3.85 -13.52
CA ARG A 118 -4.71 -2.95 -14.60
C ARG A 118 -3.48 -3.47 -15.32
N THR A 119 -3.34 -3.07 -16.57
CA THR A 119 -2.05 -3.01 -17.27
C THR A 119 -1.23 -1.80 -16.83
N PRO A 120 0.10 -1.76 -17.07
CA PRO A 120 0.89 -0.56 -16.84
C PRO A 120 0.34 0.66 -17.59
N ALA A 121 -0.17 0.47 -18.81
CA ALA A 121 -0.77 1.55 -19.59
C ALA A 121 -2.03 2.10 -18.92
N GLU A 122 -2.96 1.24 -18.50
CA GLU A 122 -4.18 1.65 -17.79
C GLU A 122 -3.86 2.31 -16.45
N ALA A 123 -2.91 1.79 -15.69
CA ALA A 123 -2.46 2.39 -14.42
C ALA A 123 -1.94 3.82 -14.63
N ARG A 124 -1.16 4.04 -15.70
CA ARG A 124 -0.68 5.39 -16.08
C ARG A 124 -1.80 6.31 -16.54
N THR A 125 -2.75 5.81 -17.34
CA THR A 125 -3.90 6.59 -17.77
C THR A 125 -4.74 7.05 -16.58
N THR A 126 -5.08 6.14 -15.66
CA THR A 126 -5.81 6.51 -14.44
C THR A 126 -5.01 7.49 -13.59
N ALA A 127 -3.69 7.31 -13.44
CA ALA A 127 -2.84 8.26 -12.73
C ALA A 127 -2.81 9.65 -13.38
N ALA A 128 -2.89 9.73 -14.70
CA ALA A 128 -2.97 10.99 -15.43
C ALA A 128 -4.31 11.72 -15.23
N GLU A 129 -5.38 11.00 -14.91
CA GLU A 129 -6.72 11.57 -14.70
C GLU A 129 -6.99 11.88 -13.22
N ASP A 130 -6.46 11.09 -12.29
CA ASP A 130 -6.72 11.19 -10.85
C ASP A 130 -5.43 11.38 -10.04
N LEU A 131 -5.31 12.54 -9.40
CA LEU A 131 -4.18 12.88 -8.53
C LEU A 131 -4.00 11.86 -7.39
N LYS A 132 -5.07 11.38 -6.76
CA LYS A 132 -4.99 10.42 -5.64
C LYS A 132 -4.42 9.08 -6.09
N VAL A 133 -4.80 8.63 -7.29
CA VAL A 133 -4.24 7.41 -7.90
C VAL A 133 -2.76 7.60 -8.19
N HIS A 134 -2.37 8.74 -8.75
CA HIS A 134 -0.95 9.05 -9.00
C HIS A 134 -0.14 9.01 -7.70
N LEU A 135 -0.63 9.67 -6.65
CA LEU A 135 0.00 9.68 -5.32
C LEU A 135 0.13 8.26 -4.74
N GLY A 136 -0.90 7.42 -4.87
CA GLY A 136 -0.86 6.04 -4.40
C GLY A 136 0.18 5.19 -5.14
N LEU A 137 0.32 5.38 -6.45
CA LEU A 137 1.28 4.65 -7.29
C LEU A 137 2.74 5.08 -7.06
N LEU A 138 3.01 6.28 -6.53
CA LEU A 138 4.36 6.66 -6.09
C LEU A 138 4.90 5.71 -5.01
N ASP A 139 4.00 5.10 -4.24
CA ASP A 139 4.31 4.16 -3.18
C ASP A 139 4.15 2.68 -3.61
N ALA A 140 4.01 2.41 -4.91
CA ALA A 140 3.81 1.05 -5.43
C ALA A 140 4.95 0.10 -5.02
N ARG A 141 4.68 -0.91 -4.22
CA ARG A 141 5.65 -1.88 -3.68
C ARG A 141 5.29 -3.30 -4.14
N PRO A 142 6.21 -4.06 -4.76
CA PRO A 142 5.93 -5.42 -5.17
C PRO A 142 5.70 -6.31 -3.95
N LEU A 143 4.66 -7.16 -4.00
CA LEU A 143 4.39 -8.21 -3.03
C LEU A 143 4.74 -9.59 -3.60
N ALA A 144 4.30 -9.89 -4.82
CA ALA A 144 4.52 -11.17 -5.50
C ALA A 144 4.45 -11.04 -7.03
N GLY A 145 4.97 -12.04 -7.75
CA GLY A 145 4.93 -12.10 -9.22
C GLY A 145 6.10 -11.40 -9.91
N ASP A 146 5.86 -10.83 -11.09
CA ASP A 146 6.89 -10.24 -11.94
C ASP A 146 7.42 -8.90 -11.39
N ALA A 147 8.57 -8.94 -10.73
CA ALA A 147 9.22 -7.74 -10.19
C ALA A 147 9.68 -6.75 -11.27
N GLY A 148 9.99 -7.22 -12.49
CA GLY A 148 10.39 -6.37 -13.61
C GLY A 148 9.23 -5.50 -14.09
N LEU A 149 8.03 -6.09 -14.17
CA LEU A 149 6.80 -5.39 -14.51
C LEU A 149 6.49 -4.25 -13.52
N VAL A 150 6.64 -4.51 -12.23
CA VAL A 150 6.43 -3.49 -11.17
C VAL A 150 7.51 -2.41 -11.22
N ALA A 151 8.77 -2.79 -11.43
CA ALA A 151 9.88 -1.83 -11.54
C ALA A 151 9.71 -0.88 -12.73
N ALA A 152 9.25 -1.40 -13.88
CA ALA A 152 8.92 -0.60 -15.05
C ALA A 152 7.78 0.39 -14.76
N LEU A 153 6.69 -0.08 -14.14
CA LEU A 153 5.58 0.80 -13.72
C LEU A 153 6.08 1.91 -12.80
N ARG A 154 6.80 1.59 -11.72
CA ARG A 154 7.33 2.58 -10.77
C ARG A 154 8.19 3.64 -11.45
N THR A 155 9.06 3.22 -12.36
CA THR A 155 9.94 4.12 -13.11
C THR A 155 9.14 5.11 -13.95
N THR A 156 8.15 4.61 -14.70
CA THR A 156 7.30 5.45 -15.55
C THR A 156 6.41 6.39 -14.75
N VAL A 157 5.76 5.92 -13.68
CA VAL A 157 4.90 6.74 -12.81
C VAL A 157 5.68 7.89 -12.16
N LEU A 158 6.90 7.62 -11.71
CA LEU A 158 7.76 8.63 -11.11
C LEU A 158 8.24 9.66 -12.14
N ALA A 159 8.59 9.21 -13.35
CA ALA A 159 8.92 10.11 -14.45
C ALA A 159 7.72 11.00 -14.84
N ASP A 160 6.53 10.41 -14.93
CA ASP A 160 5.29 11.14 -15.22
C ASP A 160 4.97 12.17 -14.12
N TRP A 161 5.15 11.81 -12.84
CA TRP A 161 4.97 12.73 -11.70
C TRP A 161 5.88 13.95 -11.80
N ARG A 162 7.18 13.72 -12.08
CA ARG A 162 8.17 14.79 -12.23
C ARG A 162 7.88 15.68 -13.43
N ASN A 163 7.55 15.09 -14.57
CA ASN A 163 7.23 15.83 -15.79
C ASN A 163 5.96 16.68 -15.62
N GLN A 164 4.99 16.20 -14.86
CA GLN A 164 3.72 16.89 -14.61
C GLN A 164 3.75 17.78 -13.35
N ALA A 165 4.87 17.85 -12.62
CA ALA A 165 4.95 18.56 -11.35
C ALA A 165 4.46 20.03 -11.40
N PRO A 166 4.74 20.83 -12.44
CA PRO A 166 4.21 22.19 -12.53
C PRO A 166 2.68 22.28 -12.53
N LYS A 167 1.99 21.24 -13.02
CA LYS A 167 0.53 21.11 -12.98
C LYS A 167 0.05 20.45 -11.69
N ARG A 168 0.70 19.37 -11.26
CA ARG A 168 0.26 18.51 -10.15
C ARG A 168 0.48 19.11 -8.78
N LEU A 169 1.53 19.89 -8.57
CA LEU A 169 1.80 20.49 -7.25
C LEU A 169 0.75 21.54 -6.86
N PRO A 170 0.28 22.43 -7.75
CA PRO A 170 -0.87 23.27 -7.47
C PRO A 170 -2.15 22.48 -7.14
N GLU A 171 -2.44 21.40 -7.88
CA GLU A 171 -3.59 20.52 -7.58
C GLU A 171 -3.46 19.86 -6.19
N LEU A 172 -2.25 19.47 -5.80
CA LEU A 172 -1.96 18.90 -4.48
C LEU A 172 -2.11 19.94 -3.35
N ASP A 173 -1.66 21.17 -3.57
CA ASP A 173 -1.81 22.26 -2.61
C ASP A 173 -3.29 22.58 -2.37
N GLU A 174 -4.08 22.69 -3.44
CA GLU A 174 -5.53 22.92 -3.34
C GLU A 174 -6.20 21.78 -2.56
N LEU A 175 -5.89 20.52 -2.89
CA LEU A 175 -6.41 19.36 -2.15
C LEU A 175 -6.05 19.41 -0.65
N CYS A 176 -4.84 19.87 -0.31
CA CYS A 176 -4.41 20.06 1.07
C CYS A 176 -5.18 21.19 1.76
N ARG A 177 -5.39 22.33 1.07
CA ARG A 177 -6.18 23.46 1.59
C ARG A 177 -7.63 23.09 1.84
N GLU A 178 -8.31 22.49 0.86
CA GLU A 178 -9.71 22.06 0.99
C GLU A 178 -9.90 21.07 2.16
N ARG A 179 -8.91 20.21 2.40
CA ARG A 179 -8.92 19.31 3.56
C ARG A 179 -8.69 20.08 4.85
N ALA A 180 -7.72 20.98 4.92
CA ALA A 180 -7.44 21.79 6.10
C ALA A 180 -8.64 22.67 6.50
N GLU A 181 -9.36 23.24 5.53
CA GLU A 181 -10.57 24.04 5.79
C GLU A 181 -11.70 23.22 6.41
N ARG A 182 -11.85 21.95 6.03
CA ARG A 182 -12.87 21.04 6.57
C ARG A 182 -12.49 20.42 7.91
N MET A 183 -11.21 20.10 8.09
CA MET A 183 -10.72 19.29 9.23
C MET A 183 -10.10 20.12 10.35
N GLY A 184 -9.71 21.37 10.07
CA GLY A 184 -8.99 22.23 11.00
C GLY A 184 -7.51 21.86 11.14
N GLU A 185 -6.82 22.56 12.05
CA GLU A 185 -5.41 22.31 12.34
C GLU A 185 -5.20 21.45 13.57
N LEU A 186 -4.40 20.39 13.42
CA LEU A 186 -4.17 19.39 14.46
C LEU A 186 -3.75 20.01 15.80
N GLN A 187 -2.88 21.03 15.77
CA GLN A 187 -2.36 21.71 16.96
C GLN A 187 -3.40 22.51 17.75
N PHE A 188 -4.55 22.87 17.13
CA PHE A 188 -5.56 23.75 17.74
C PHE A 188 -6.87 23.02 18.09
N LEU A 189 -6.98 21.74 17.73
CA LEU A 189 -8.18 20.94 17.99
C LEU A 189 -8.00 20.13 19.28
N LEU A 190 -9.05 20.06 20.08
CA LEU A 190 -9.09 19.21 21.28
C LEU A 190 -9.09 17.72 20.92
N GLU A 191 -9.81 17.36 19.85
CA GLU A 191 -9.94 16.00 19.34
C GLU A 191 -9.66 15.98 17.82
N PRO A 192 -8.39 16.14 17.40
CA PRO A 192 -8.04 16.19 15.98
C PRO A 192 -8.16 14.83 15.31
N ASP A 193 -8.54 14.83 14.03
CA ASP A 193 -8.28 13.70 13.14
C ASP A 193 -6.78 13.64 12.80
N LEU A 194 -6.06 12.68 13.38
CA LEU A 194 -4.60 12.54 13.17
C LEU A 194 -4.21 12.22 11.73
N LYS A 195 -5.14 11.72 10.91
CA LYS A 195 -4.92 11.40 9.50
C LYS A 195 -5.19 12.63 8.64
N GLU A 196 -6.37 13.23 8.79
CA GLU A 196 -6.91 14.21 7.85
C GLU A 196 -6.75 15.68 8.29
N ALA A 197 -6.51 15.99 9.57
CA ALA A 197 -6.28 17.38 10.01
C ALA A 197 -4.98 17.97 9.42
N ARG A 198 -4.90 19.29 9.33
CA ARG A 198 -3.67 19.98 8.90
C ARG A 198 -2.55 19.73 9.92
N GLY A 199 -1.38 19.31 9.42
CA GLY A 199 -0.27 18.79 10.23
C GLY A 199 -0.35 17.28 10.51
N GLY A 200 -1.38 16.60 10.02
CA GLY A 200 -1.58 15.16 10.20
C GLY A 200 -0.82 14.27 9.19
N LEU A 201 -1.11 12.97 9.24
CA LEU A 201 -0.41 11.96 8.41
C LEU A 201 -0.58 12.20 6.91
N ARG A 202 -1.70 12.76 6.45
CA ARG A 202 -1.95 13.05 5.03
C ARG A 202 -1.07 14.20 4.51
N ASP A 203 -0.71 15.18 5.36
CA ASP A 203 0.25 16.22 4.99
C ASP A 203 1.67 15.67 4.88
N ALA A 204 2.06 14.74 5.76
CA ALA A 204 3.34 14.05 5.62
C ALA A 204 3.42 13.26 4.30
N GLN A 205 2.30 12.71 3.82
CA GLN A 205 2.21 12.07 2.50
C GLN A 205 2.38 13.09 1.37
N ALA A 206 1.71 14.25 1.46
CA ALA A 206 1.85 15.32 0.48
C ALA A 206 3.31 15.82 0.38
N LEU A 207 4.00 16.02 1.50
CA LEU A 207 5.41 16.42 1.53
C LEU A 207 6.33 15.40 0.85
N ARG A 208 6.04 14.10 0.96
CA ARG A 208 6.79 13.06 0.23
C ARG A 208 6.57 13.15 -1.28
N ALA A 209 5.34 13.43 -1.71
CA ALA A 209 5.05 13.63 -3.13
C ALA A 209 5.75 14.88 -3.68
N VAL A 210 5.76 15.98 -2.91
CA VAL A 210 6.54 17.18 -3.24
C VAL A 210 8.03 16.83 -3.39
N ALA A 211 8.61 16.09 -2.44
CA ALA A 211 10.01 15.66 -2.53
C ALA A 211 10.27 14.76 -3.75
N ALA A 212 9.34 13.86 -4.08
CA ALA A 212 9.44 12.99 -5.25
C ALA A 212 9.45 13.76 -6.59
N SER A 213 8.91 14.98 -6.61
CA SER A 213 8.90 15.86 -7.79
C SER A 213 10.27 16.45 -8.13
N TRP A 214 11.27 16.33 -7.24
CA TRP A 214 12.59 16.97 -7.34
C TRP A 214 12.60 18.52 -7.32
N LEU A 215 11.46 19.16 -7.07
CA LEU A 215 11.40 20.63 -6.91
C LEU A 215 11.70 21.10 -5.48
N ALA A 216 11.64 20.19 -4.50
CA ALA A 216 12.07 20.45 -3.14
C ALA A 216 12.72 19.20 -2.53
N ASP A 217 13.59 19.40 -1.55
CA ASP A 217 14.18 18.32 -0.78
C ASP A 217 13.16 17.67 0.16
N ALA A 218 13.30 16.37 0.41
CA ALA A 218 12.64 15.75 1.56
C ALA A 218 13.18 16.38 2.86
N PRO A 219 12.37 16.47 3.93
CA PRO A 219 12.86 16.90 5.24
C PRO A 219 14.05 16.02 5.65
N ARG A 220 15.23 16.64 5.82
CA ARG A 220 16.51 15.93 6.01
C ARG A 220 16.57 15.17 7.34
N GLU A 221 15.81 15.61 8.34
CA GLU A 221 15.76 15.01 9.67
C GLU A 221 14.33 15.07 10.25
N GLY A 222 14.04 14.19 11.21
CA GLY A 222 12.82 14.23 12.03
C GLY A 222 11.59 13.51 11.44
N LEU A 223 11.46 13.40 10.11
CA LEU A 223 10.27 12.78 9.50
C LEU A 223 10.10 11.31 9.87
N ASP A 224 11.18 10.52 9.84
CA ASP A 224 11.13 9.09 10.19
C ASP A 224 10.94 8.86 11.69
N ARG A 225 11.39 9.81 12.53
CA ARG A 225 11.15 9.78 13.98
C ARG A 225 9.73 10.20 14.37
N ALA A 226 9.09 11.04 13.55
CA ALA A 226 7.73 11.55 13.79
C ALA A 226 6.64 10.56 13.35
N ARG A 227 6.98 9.51 12.60
CA ARG A 227 6.06 8.49 12.08
C ARG A 227 5.97 7.28 13.02
#